data_AF-A0A496LW02-F1
#
_entry.id   AF-A0A496LW02-F1
#
_cell.length_a   1.000
_cell.length_b   1.000
_cell.length_c   1.000
_cell.angle_alpha   90.00
_cell.angle_beta   90.00
_cell.angle_gamma   90.00
#
_symmetry.space_group_name_H-M   'P 1'
#
loop_
_entity.id
_entity.type
_entity.pdbx_description
1 polymer ?
#
loop_
_entity_poly.entity_id
_entity_poly.type
_entity_poly.pdbx_seq_one_letter_code
_entity_poly.pdbx_strand_id
1 'polypeptide(L)'
;EHGKTVKYFNGVEEFFKRINNYAAQKGILIEHYIVSSGTKEMIDGTTIANNFKNIYASSFMYDGYGKPTWPALAINYTTKTQYLYRINKGILNAWDNKLINKYIPENERRILFENMIYIGDGETDVPAMKLLKTNGGTSIAVYDEKKDTAKTLLEQNRVNYIAKADYADGSEIDTIIKSTIDRISLNLINGKLQTFNKENTSSTNIKKPNNQVKDKQYYLSVLKTTGFKLKDTDKTNKIYLKKYSWDDHGYQTSFYIWNNGNYIGVAKIAKLSQNKNEHTADLMEDSFDKLDDSFISVIRFKKDEIDEDTKEALRFLLNDIGSTSEYDNNEIVKKSLKRN
;
A
#
# COMPACT_ATOMS: atom_id res chain seq x y z
N GLU A 1 14.64 1.22 34.90
CA GLU A 1 15.62 2.22 35.39
C GLU A 1 16.67 2.57 34.34
N HIS A 2 17.35 1.59 33.73
CA HIS A 2 18.39 1.83 32.71
C HIS A 2 17.94 2.62 31.46
N GLY A 3 16.67 2.53 31.04
CA GLY A 3 16.15 3.35 29.93
C GLY A 3 16.20 4.86 30.19
N LYS A 4 16.11 5.29 31.46
CA LYS A 4 16.11 6.71 31.84
C LYS A 4 17.48 7.37 31.67
N THR A 5 18.55 6.58 31.61
CA THR A 5 19.93 7.06 31.50
C THR A 5 20.49 6.97 30.08
N VAL A 6 19.65 6.62 29.10
CA VAL A 6 20.05 6.57 27.69
C VAL A 6 20.46 7.98 27.25
N LYS A 7 21.69 8.10 26.72
CA LYS A 7 22.16 9.34 26.10
C LYS A 7 21.67 9.38 24.66
N TYR A 8 20.98 10.44 24.29
CA TYR A 8 20.54 10.65 22.93
C TYR A 8 21.60 11.37 22.10
N PHE A 9 21.49 11.20 20.78
CA PHE A 9 22.12 12.10 19.84
C PHE A 9 21.55 13.51 19.99
N ASN A 10 22.34 14.49 19.55
CA ASN A 10 21.98 15.90 19.65
C ASN A 10 20.61 16.18 19.01
N GLY A 11 19.74 16.93 19.69
CA GLY A 11 18.43 17.39 19.20
C GLY A 11 17.31 16.34 19.12
N VAL A 12 17.51 15.11 19.60
CA VAL A 12 16.49 14.03 19.52
C VAL A 12 15.24 14.34 20.35
N GLU A 13 15.38 14.98 21.51
CA GLU A 13 14.23 15.22 22.39
C GLU A 13 13.26 16.25 21.78
N GLU A 14 13.79 17.27 21.10
CA GLU A 14 13.02 18.30 20.41
C GLU A 14 12.53 17.87 19.02
N PHE A 15 13.21 16.90 18.41
CA PHE A 15 12.98 16.44 17.05
C PHE A 15 11.51 16.12 16.76
N PHE A 16 10.86 15.30 17.60
CA PHE A 16 9.51 14.81 17.34
C PHE A 16 8.49 15.95 17.26
N LYS A 17 8.50 16.85 18.26
CA LYS A 17 7.61 18.01 18.29
C LYS A 17 7.85 18.92 17.09
N ARG A 18 9.11 19.17 16.76
CA ARG A 18 9.52 20.07 15.68
C ARG A 18 9.09 19.55 14.31
N ILE A 19 9.35 18.28 14.01
CA ILE A 19 8.94 17.64 12.75
C ILE A 19 7.42 17.50 12.66
N ASN A 20 6.74 17.16 13.75
CA ASN A 20 5.27 17.10 13.78
C ASN A 20 4.65 18.46 13.47
N ASN A 21 5.16 19.54 14.07
CA ASN A 21 4.68 20.89 13.81
C ASN A 21 4.91 21.30 12.35
N TYR A 22 6.09 21.00 11.80
CA TYR A 22 6.41 21.28 10.40
C TYR A 22 5.46 20.55 9.44
N ALA A 23 5.17 19.27 9.69
CA ALA A 23 4.26 18.49 8.88
C ALA A 23 2.79 18.93 9.04
N ALA A 24 2.37 19.32 10.25
CA ALA A 24 1.03 19.82 10.50
C ALA A 24 0.74 21.11 9.70
N GLN A 25 1.72 22.00 9.56
CA GLN A 25 1.63 23.19 8.69
C GLN A 25 1.41 22.85 7.21
N LYS A 26 1.73 21.61 6.81
CA LYS A 26 1.57 21.06 5.46
C LYS A 26 0.32 20.17 5.33
N GLY A 27 -0.52 20.09 6.35
CA GLY A 27 -1.70 19.23 6.39
C GLY A 27 -1.39 17.74 6.56
N ILE A 28 -0.19 17.38 7.01
CA ILE A 28 0.26 15.99 7.18
C ILE A 28 0.29 15.64 8.66
N LEU A 29 -0.31 14.50 9.01
CA LEU A 29 -0.16 13.87 10.32
C LEU A 29 0.96 12.83 10.24
N ILE A 30 2.00 13.00 11.08
CA ILE A 30 3.10 12.03 11.17
C ILE A 30 2.85 11.05 12.31
N GLU A 31 3.16 9.79 12.06
CA GLU A 31 3.23 8.75 13.07
C GLU A 31 4.64 8.20 13.17
N HIS A 32 5.18 8.21 14.40
CA HIS A 32 6.51 7.70 14.68
C HIS A 32 6.43 6.26 15.13
N TYR A 33 7.33 5.42 14.62
CA TYR A 33 7.43 4.01 14.98
C TYR A 33 8.88 3.65 15.29
N ILE A 34 9.08 2.73 16.23
CA ILE A 34 10.36 2.05 16.41
C ILE A 34 10.23 0.61 15.90
N VAL A 35 11.24 0.18 15.14
CA VAL A 35 11.48 -1.22 14.79
C VAL A 35 12.90 -1.58 15.20
N SER A 36 13.06 -2.25 16.33
CA SER A 36 14.36 -2.49 16.96
C SER A 36 14.58 -3.95 17.30
N SER A 37 15.81 -4.44 17.15
CA SER A 37 16.23 -5.73 17.71
C SER A 37 16.56 -5.65 19.21
N GLY A 38 16.69 -4.43 19.75
CA GLY A 38 16.90 -4.18 21.17
C GLY A 38 15.66 -4.48 22.02
N THR A 39 15.82 -4.43 23.33
CA THR A 39 14.75 -4.77 24.30
C THR A 39 13.73 -3.65 24.42
N LYS A 40 12.44 -3.99 24.29
CA LYS A 40 11.32 -3.06 24.35
C LYS A 40 11.30 -2.26 25.65
N GLU A 41 11.54 -2.94 26.77
CA GLU A 41 11.47 -2.37 28.11
C GLU A 41 12.54 -1.29 28.33
N MET A 42 13.66 -1.37 27.61
CA MET A 42 14.69 -0.33 27.63
C MET A 42 14.21 0.92 26.91
N ILE A 43 13.53 0.76 25.77
CA ILE A 43 12.98 1.86 24.97
C ILE A 43 11.79 2.50 25.69
N ASP A 44 10.89 1.70 26.27
CA ASP A 44 9.74 2.19 27.04
C ASP A 44 10.18 3.02 28.26
N GLY A 45 11.39 2.77 28.78
CA GLY A 45 11.99 3.55 29.87
C GLY A 45 12.59 4.90 29.46
N THR A 46 12.60 5.25 28.17
CA THR A 46 13.20 6.51 27.65
C THR A 46 12.22 7.68 27.72
N THR A 47 12.74 8.92 27.77
CA THR A 47 11.92 10.15 27.73
C THR A 47 11.16 10.31 26.41
N ILE A 48 11.65 9.71 25.33
CA ILE A 48 11.05 9.80 23.99
C ILE A 48 9.99 8.73 23.72
N ALA A 49 9.81 7.73 24.58
CA ALA A 49 8.92 6.59 24.36
C ALA A 49 7.48 7.01 23.98
N ASN A 50 6.98 8.08 24.62
CA ASN A 50 5.63 8.58 24.42
C ASN A 50 5.41 9.27 23.06
N ASN A 51 6.47 9.52 22.28
CA ASN A 51 6.34 10.07 20.93
C ASN A 51 5.98 9.00 19.89
N PHE A 52 6.14 7.72 20.20
CA PHE A 52 5.91 6.63 19.26
C PHE A 52 4.47 6.13 19.29
N LYS A 53 3.87 5.98 18.11
CA LYS A 53 2.59 5.33 17.94
C LYS A 53 2.65 3.86 18.33
N ASN A 54 3.78 3.21 18.03
CA ASN A 54 4.07 1.85 18.46
C ASN A 54 5.58 1.56 18.48
N ILE A 55 5.99 0.67 19.38
CA ILE A 55 7.36 0.18 19.52
C ILE A 55 7.35 -1.33 19.26
N TYR A 56 7.88 -1.71 18.10
CA TYR A 56 8.20 -3.09 17.75
C TYR A 56 9.63 -3.37 18.16
N ALA A 57 9.80 -4.03 19.30
CA ALA A 57 11.11 -4.37 19.85
C ALA A 57 11.08 -5.79 20.43
N SER A 58 12.25 -6.40 20.58
CA SER A 58 12.37 -7.71 21.24
C SER A 58 11.89 -7.58 22.68
N SER A 59 11.18 -8.56 23.22
CA SER A 59 10.61 -8.48 24.58
C SER A 59 10.62 -9.83 25.29
N PHE A 60 10.53 -9.77 26.62
CA PHE A 60 10.39 -10.95 27.46
C PHE A 60 8.94 -11.14 27.93
N MET A 61 8.59 -12.37 28.25
CA MET A 61 7.42 -12.72 29.05
C MET A 61 7.82 -12.58 30.51
N TYR A 62 6.95 -11.94 31.29
CA TYR A 62 7.14 -11.73 32.72
C TYR A 62 6.09 -12.53 33.50
N ASP A 63 6.48 -13.06 34.66
CA ASP A 63 5.53 -13.65 35.60
C ASP A 63 4.74 -12.58 36.37
N GLY A 64 3.82 -13.03 37.24
CA GLY A 64 3.00 -12.13 38.07
C GLY A 64 3.80 -11.27 39.06
N TYR A 65 5.09 -11.54 39.24
CA TYR A 65 5.99 -10.76 40.10
C TYR A 65 6.91 -9.83 39.29
N GLY A 66 6.74 -9.77 37.97
CA GLY A 66 7.55 -8.92 37.09
C GLY A 66 8.95 -9.48 36.82
N LYS A 67 9.18 -10.78 37.02
CA LYS A 67 10.46 -11.44 36.68
C LYS A 67 10.39 -11.98 35.24
N PRO A 68 11.41 -11.74 34.39
CA PRO A 68 11.44 -12.29 33.03
C PRO A 68 11.60 -13.82 33.09
N THR A 69 10.69 -14.55 32.45
CA THR A 69 10.66 -16.01 32.46
C THR A 69 10.98 -16.65 31.12
N TRP A 70 10.70 -15.98 30.00
CA TRP A 70 10.92 -16.53 28.65
C TRP A 70 10.99 -15.43 27.59
N PRO A 71 11.66 -15.62 26.44
CA PRO A 71 11.55 -14.69 25.30
C PRO A 71 10.12 -14.68 24.72
N ALA A 72 9.50 -13.51 24.61
CA ALA A 72 8.15 -13.37 24.04
C ALA A 72 8.19 -12.97 22.55
N LEU A 73 9.13 -12.10 22.18
CA LEU A 73 9.30 -11.62 20.82
C LEU A 73 10.78 -11.39 20.54
N ALA A 74 11.26 -11.91 19.41
CA ALA A 74 12.62 -11.70 18.93
C ALA A 74 12.59 -11.01 17.57
N ILE A 75 13.09 -9.78 17.52
CA ILE A 75 13.24 -9.02 16.28
C ILE A 75 14.71 -9.07 15.86
N ASN A 76 14.93 -9.35 14.59
CA ASN A 76 16.23 -9.49 13.94
C ASN A 76 16.23 -8.75 12.60
N TYR A 77 17.37 -8.73 11.92
CA TYR A 77 17.55 -8.01 10.65
C TYR A 77 16.55 -8.41 9.55
N THR A 78 16.08 -9.66 9.50
CA THR A 78 15.10 -10.11 8.50
C THR A 78 13.68 -9.67 8.85
N THR A 79 13.31 -9.74 10.13
CA THR A 79 11.96 -9.43 10.60
C THR A 79 11.64 -7.94 10.62
N LYS A 80 12.64 -7.03 10.64
CA LYS A 80 12.41 -5.58 10.50
C LYS A 80 11.56 -5.23 9.27
N THR A 81 11.77 -5.94 8.15
CA THR A 81 10.98 -5.77 6.92
C THR A 81 9.49 -6.12 7.12
N GLN A 82 9.20 -7.16 7.90
CA GLN A 82 7.83 -7.55 8.23
C GLN A 82 7.10 -6.43 8.97
N TYR A 83 7.78 -5.73 9.89
CA TYR A 83 7.19 -4.62 10.63
C TYR A 83 6.89 -3.41 9.75
N LEU A 84 7.68 -3.17 8.70
CA LEU A 84 7.31 -2.16 7.68
C LEU A 84 6.01 -2.53 6.97
N TYR A 85 5.81 -3.80 6.61
CA TYR A 85 4.52 -4.26 6.08
C TYR A 85 3.38 -4.17 7.11
N ARG A 86 3.65 -4.39 8.41
CA ARG A 86 2.66 -4.22 9.47
C ARG A 86 2.22 -2.76 9.58
N ILE A 87 3.16 -1.82 9.62
CA ILE A 87 2.87 -0.37 9.64
C ILE A 87 2.08 0.04 8.39
N ASN A 88 2.54 -0.41 7.22
CA ASN A 88 1.90 -0.17 5.93
C ASN A 88 0.42 -0.63 5.92
N LYS A 89 0.14 -1.78 6.52
CA LYS A 89 -1.22 -2.35 6.66
C LYS A 89 -2.00 -1.82 7.86
N GLY A 90 -1.41 -1.03 8.75
CA GLY A 90 -2.03 -0.56 9.98
C GLY A 90 -2.19 -1.61 11.08
N ILE A 91 -1.37 -2.67 11.05
CA ILE A 91 -1.37 -3.73 12.05
C ILE A 91 -0.44 -3.33 13.19
N LEU A 92 -0.99 -3.12 14.40
CA LEU A 92 -0.23 -2.68 15.57
C LEU A 92 0.23 -3.80 16.51
N ASN A 93 -0.01 -5.06 16.14
CA ASN A 93 0.42 -6.23 16.91
C ASN A 93 1.62 -6.92 16.25
N ALA A 94 2.36 -7.71 17.05
CA ALA A 94 3.50 -8.50 16.60
C ALA A 94 3.18 -10.00 16.41
N TRP A 95 2.06 -10.48 16.94
CA TRP A 95 1.72 -11.91 16.99
C TRP A 95 0.76 -12.37 15.88
N ASP A 96 -0.01 -11.48 15.26
CA ASP A 96 -0.98 -11.89 14.25
C ASP A 96 -0.28 -12.09 12.90
N ASN A 97 0.12 -13.35 12.66
CA ASN A 97 0.74 -13.77 11.41
C ASN A 97 -0.28 -13.98 10.29
N LYS A 98 -1.57 -14.10 10.59
CA LYS A 98 -2.61 -14.25 9.56
C LYS A 98 -2.89 -12.90 8.90
N LEU A 99 -3.03 -11.83 9.69
CA LEU A 99 -3.29 -10.48 9.17
C LEU A 99 -2.13 -9.95 8.33
N ILE A 100 -0.88 -10.18 8.74
CA ILE A 100 0.28 -9.72 7.96
C ILE A 100 0.41 -10.46 6.63
N ASN A 101 0.02 -11.74 6.56
CA ASN A 101 0.06 -12.52 5.33
C ASN A 101 -1.17 -12.28 4.42
N LYS A 102 -2.25 -11.74 4.98
CA LYS A 102 -3.43 -11.34 4.20
C LYS A 102 -3.04 -10.27 3.17
N TYR A 103 -3.40 -10.51 1.91
CA TYR A 103 -3.21 -9.51 0.87
C TYR A 103 -4.12 -8.29 1.12
N ILE A 104 -3.52 -7.10 1.11
CA ILE A 104 -4.23 -5.81 1.19
C ILE A 104 -3.81 -4.99 -0.03
N PRO A 105 -4.75 -4.63 -0.94
CA PRO A 105 -4.51 -3.76 -2.08
C PRO A 105 -3.81 -2.47 -1.66
N GLU A 106 -2.94 -1.93 -2.50
CA GLU A 106 -2.12 -0.77 -2.13
C GLU A 106 -2.97 0.44 -1.72
N ASN A 107 -4.06 0.71 -2.45
CA ASN A 107 -5.02 1.79 -2.18
C ASN A 107 -5.84 1.61 -0.89
N GLU A 108 -5.90 0.39 -0.33
CA GLU A 108 -6.58 0.10 0.94
C GLU A 108 -5.60 0.09 2.12
N ARG A 109 -4.29 0.27 1.87
CA ARG A 109 -3.29 0.30 2.93
C ARG A 109 -3.37 1.62 3.67
N ARG A 110 -3.20 1.53 4.99
CA ARG A 110 -3.29 2.68 5.89
C ARG A 110 -2.21 3.73 5.63
N ILE A 111 -0.98 3.30 5.39
CA ILE A 111 0.16 4.19 5.09
C ILE A 111 0.93 3.59 3.92
N LEU A 112 0.98 4.27 2.78
CA LEU A 112 1.76 3.82 1.61
C LEU A 112 3.27 3.89 1.89
N PHE A 113 4.04 2.99 1.30
CA PHE A 113 5.51 3.01 1.45
C PHE A 113 6.13 4.30 0.94
N GLU A 114 5.61 4.86 -0.16
CA GLU A 114 6.08 6.15 -0.69
C GLU A 114 5.95 7.33 0.28
N ASN A 115 5.08 7.19 1.29
CA ASN A 115 4.84 8.19 2.33
C ASN A 115 5.60 7.90 3.64
N MET A 116 6.53 6.94 3.63
CA MET A 116 7.34 6.61 4.81
C MET A 116 8.77 7.11 4.68
N ILE A 117 9.35 7.43 5.84
CA ILE A 117 10.77 7.71 6.02
C ILE A 117 11.34 6.64 6.96
N TYR A 118 12.41 5.96 6.55
CA TYR A 118 13.14 5.01 7.38
C TYR A 118 14.51 5.57 7.72
N ILE A 119 14.86 5.55 9.00
CA ILE A 119 16.16 5.97 9.52
C ILE A 119 16.81 4.74 10.15
N GLY A 120 18.00 4.36 9.70
CA GLY A 120 18.75 3.20 10.22
C GLY A 120 20.24 3.46 10.20
N ASP A 121 21.00 2.80 11.07
CA ASP A 121 22.41 3.11 11.33
C ASP A 121 23.40 2.05 10.79
N GLY A 122 22.91 0.92 10.28
CA GLY A 122 23.82 -0.16 9.92
C GLY A 122 23.29 -1.25 9.00
N GLU A 123 24.13 -2.27 8.84
CA GLU A 123 23.91 -3.40 7.94
C GLU A 123 22.63 -4.18 8.26
N THR A 124 22.24 -4.23 9.55
CA THR A 124 21.02 -4.94 9.99
C THR A 124 19.74 -4.32 9.42
N ASP A 125 19.78 -3.06 9.01
CA ASP A 125 18.65 -2.32 8.46
C ASP A 125 18.62 -2.33 6.93
N VAL A 126 19.67 -2.86 6.27
CA VAL A 126 19.78 -2.85 4.80
C VAL A 126 18.58 -3.47 4.10
N PRO A 127 18.02 -4.61 4.53
CA PRO A 127 16.81 -5.16 3.91
C PRO A 127 15.61 -4.21 4.01
N ALA A 128 15.42 -3.57 5.18
CA ALA A 128 14.30 -2.66 5.43
C ALA A 128 14.46 -1.34 4.64
N MET A 129 15.65 -0.76 4.65
CA MET A 129 15.97 0.44 3.87
C MET A 129 15.79 0.20 2.36
N LYS A 130 16.32 -0.91 1.85
CA LYS A 130 16.18 -1.28 0.43
C LYS A 130 14.72 -1.54 0.06
N LEU A 131 13.97 -2.25 0.91
CA LEU A 131 12.54 -2.48 0.69
C LEU A 131 11.81 -1.14 0.55
N LEU A 132 12.06 -0.21 1.48
CA LEU A 132 11.35 1.05 1.48
C LEU A 132 11.70 1.89 0.24
N LYS A 133 12.99 2.01 -0.08
CA LYS A 133 13.48 2.73 -1.24
C LYS A 133 12.87 2.21 -2.55
N THR A 134 12.86 0.89 -2.75
CA THR A 134 12.29 0.26 -3.95
C THR A 134 10.79 0.54 -4.10
N ASN A 135 10.08 0.75 -2.98
CA ASN A 135 8.65 1.08 -2.98
C ASN A 135 8.38 2.60 -2.93
N GLY A 136 9.37 3.44 -3.30
CA GLY A 136 9.21 4.89 -3.46
C GLY A 136 9.34 5.72 -2.17
N GLY A 137 9.52 5.06 -1.02
CA GLY A 137 9.76 5.73 0.26
C GLY A 137 11.20 6.23 0.39
N THR A 138 11.46 6.97 1.47
CA THR A 138 12.77 7.58 1.72
C THR A 138 13.52 6.82 2.80
N SER A 139 14.71 6.32 2.48
CA SER A 139 15.62 5.67 3.43
C SER A 139 16.86 6.53 3.68
N ILE A 140 17.20 6.71 4.95
CA ILE A 140 18.32 7.53 5.42
C ILE A 140 19.22 6.63 6.27
N ALA A 141 20.46 6.40 5.81
CA ALA A 141 21.47 5.77 6.65
C ALA A 141 22.19 6.81 7.51
N VAL A 142 22.11 6.67 8.83
CA VAL A 142 22.76 7.59 9.76
C VAL A 142 24.11 7.05 10.23
N TYR A 143 25.06 7.94 10.48
CA TYR A 143 26.36 7.59 11.02
C TYR A 143 26.77 8.56 12.13
N ASP A 144 27.59 8.10 13.07
CA ASP A 144 28.15 8.97 14.12
C ASP A 144 29.43 9.66 13.61
N GLU A 145 30.60 9.09 13.89
CA GLU A 145 31.88 9.61 13.37
C GLU A 145 32.31 8.91 12.07
N LYS A 146 32.06 7.60 11.95
CA LYS A 146 32.53 6.78 10.83
C LYS A 146 31.51 6.73 9.70
N LYS A 147 31.82 7.42 8.60
CA LYS A 147 30.94 7.52 7.43
C LYS A 147 31.03 6.31 6.47
N ASP A 148 32.06 5.48 6.58
CA ASP A 148 32.39 4.46 5.57
C ASP A 148 31.23 3.50 5.28
N THR A 149 30.63 2.92 6.32
CA THR A 149 29.48 2.01 6.16
C THR A 149 28.31 2.70 5.46
N ALA A 150 27.91 3.89 5.92
CA ALA A 150 26.81 4.63 5.31
C ALA A 150 27.13 4.98 3.84
N LYS A 151 28.37 5.39 3.55
CA LYS A 151 28.84 5.68 2.19
C LYS A 151 28.74 4.46 1.28
N THR A 152 29.18 3.28 1.75
CA THR A 152 29.03 2.02 1.00
C THR A 152 27.56 1.69 0.73
N LEU A 153 26.66 1.93 1.69
CA LEU A 153 25.22 1.73 1.47
C LEU A 153 24.66 2.65 0.38
N LEU A 154 25.13 3.90 0.33
CA LEU A 154 24.73 4.85 -0.71
C LEU A 154 25.27 4.43 -2.08
N GLU A 155 26.57 4.10 -2.16
CA GLU A 155 27.25 3.65 -3.40
C GLU A 155 26.61 2.37 -3.97
N GLN A 156 26.19 1.45 -3.12
CA GLN A 156 25.47 0.24 -3.50
C GLN A 156 23.97 0.47 -3.79
N ASN A 157 23.54 1.73 -3.87
CA ASN A 157 22.16 2.12 -4.13
C ASN A 157 21.15 1.54 -3.11
N ARG A 158 21.59 1.24 -1.88
CA ARG A 158 20.75 0.64 -0.81
C ARG A 158 19.89 1.67 -0.08
N VAL A 159 20.35 2.92 -0.01
CA VAL A 159 19.66 4.04 0.67
C VAL A 159 19.45 5.23 -0.26
N ASN A 160 18.53 6.14 0.08
CA ASN A 160 18.35 7.39 -0.65
C ASN A 160 19.37 8.44 -0.22
N TYR A 161 19.60 8.53 1.09
CA TYR A 161 20.47 9.54 1.70
C TYR A 161 21.33 8.92 2.78
N ILE A 162 22.41 9.63 3.09
CA ILE A 162 23.23 9.40 4.29
C ILE A 162 23.33 10.72 5.04
N ALA A 163 23.37 10.66 6.38
CA ALA A 163 23.52 11.87 7.18
C ALA A 163 24.17 11.57 8.52
N LYS A 164 24.84 12.56 9.12
CA LYS A 164 25.33 12.44 10.49
C LYS A 164 24.15 12.32 11.46
N ALA A 165 24.27 11.49 12.50
CA ALA A 165 23.29 11.31 13.58
C ALA A 165 23.20 12.57 14.48
N ASP A 166 22.70 13.66 13.89
CA ASP A 166 22.43 14.94 14.52
C ASP A 166 21.02 15.36 14.13
N TYR A 167 20.13 15.48 15.12
CA TYR A 167 18.70 15.74 14.94
C TYR A 167 18.32 17.18 15.30
N ALA A 168 19.31 18.03 15.56
CA ALA A 168 19.12 19.46 15.79
C ALA A 168 18.45 20.15 14.59
N ASP A 169 17.82 21.29 14.84
CA ASP A 169 17.20 22.09 13.79
C ASP A 169 18.24 22.58 12.78
N GLY A 170 17.97 22.40 11.49
CA GLY A 170 18.90 22.77 10.42
C GLY A 170 20.04 21.76 10.17
N SER A 171 20.06 20.62 10.86
CA SER A 171 20.99 19.53 10.53
C SER A 171 20.71 18.91 9.16
N GLU A 172 21.62 18.05 8.70
CA GLU A 172 21.46 17.32 7.44
C GLU A 172 20.24 16.39 7.48
N ILE A 173 20.07 15.59 8.56
CA ILE A 173 18.89 14.74 8.76
C ILE A 173 17.61 15.57 8.73
N ASP A 174 17.62 16.69 9.46
CA ASP A 174 16.46 17.57 9.56
C ASP A 174 16.02 18.10 8.19
N THR A 175 16.99 18.58 7.42
CA THR A 175 16.78 19.12 6.08
C THR A 175 16.22 18.05 5.14
N ILE A 176 16.77 16.82 5.17
CA ILE A 176 16.29 15.69 4.36
C ILE A 176 14.84 15.35 4.72
N ILE A 177 14.52 15.29 6.02
CA ILE A 177 13.18 14.95 6.49
C ILE A 177 12.17 16.02 6.08
N LYS A 178 12.46 17.30 6.34
CA LYS A 178 11.59 18.41 5.94
C LYS A 178 11.37 18.44 4.42
N SER A 179 12.43 18.27 3.64
CA SER A 179 12.35 18.19 2.16
C SER A 179 11.51 16.99 1.70
N THR A 180 11.58 15.87 2.43
CA THR A 180 10.78 14.68 2.12
C THR A 180 9.31 14.91 2.46
N ILE A 181 9.01 15.57 3.57
CA ILE A 181 7.65 16.01 3.94
C ILE A 181 7.10 16.96 2.89
N ASP A 182 7.90 17.91 2.40
CA ASP A 182 7.51 18.83 1.33
C ASP A 182 7.18 18.07 0.04
N ARG A 183 8.03 17.11 -0.35
CA ARG A 183 7.76 16.22 -1.49
C ARG A 183 6.47 15.42 -1.32
N ILE A 184 6.22 14.85 -0.14
CA ILE A 184 4.98 14.11 0.16
C ILE A 184 3.78 15.05 0.09
N SER A 185 3.87 16.24 0.70
CA SER A 185 2.82 17.26 0.67
C SER A 185 2.51 17.67 -0.77
N LEU A 186 3.53 17.93 -1.59
CA LEU A 186 3.36 18.25 -3.00
C LEU A 186 2.74 17.10 -3.78
N ASN A 187 3.11 15.85 -3.52
CA ASN A 187 2.48 14.69 -4.18
C ASN A 187 1.00 14.53 -3.79
N LEU A 188 0.65 14.85 -2.54
CA LEU A 188 -0.73 14.86 -2.06
C LEU A 188 -1.54 16.02 -2.65
N ILE A 189 -0.94 17.22 -2.76
CA ILE A 189 -1.57 18.43 -3.31
C ILE A 189 -1.72 18.34 -4.83
N ASN A 190 -0.64 18.00 -5.54
CA ASN A 190 -0.58 17.98 -7.01
C ASN A 190 -1.09 16.65 -7.58
N GLY A 191 -1.50 15.71 -6.72
CA GLY A 191 -2.02 14.43 -7.13
C GLY A 191 -1.07 13.69 -8.07
N LYS A 192 -0.14 12.92 -7.52
CA LYS A 192 0.01 11.55 -8.06
C LYS A 192 -1.31 10.81 -7.77
N LEU A 193 -2.33 11.17 -8.57
CA LEU A 193 -3.69 10.66 -8.70
C LEU A 193 -4.31 10.04 -7.43
N GLN A 194 -4.60 10.86 -6.43
CA GLN A 194 -5.76 10.62 -5.57
C GLN A 194 -6.79 11.70 -5.86
N THR A 195 -7.77 11.32 -6.67
CA THR A 195 -9.09 11.96 -6.76
C THR A 195 -9.75 11.87 -5.38
N PHE A 196 -9.41 12.78 -4.47
CA PHE A 196 -10.27 13.12 -3.36
C PHE A 196 -11.09 14.34 -3.76
N ASN A 197 -12.23 14.07 -4.39
CA ASN A 197 -13.33 15.02 -4.48
C ASN A 197 -13.79 15.32 -3.05
N LYS A 198 -13.35 16.46 -2.52
CA LYS A 198 -14.10 17.18 -1.49
C LYS A 198 -14.61 18.44 -2.13
N GLU A 199 -15.92 18.40 -2.39
CA GLU A 199 -16.85 19.45 -2.78
C GLU A 199 -16.26 20.85 -3.05
N ASN A 200 -16.49 21.34 -4.27
CA ASN A 200 -16.77 22.76 -4.47
C ASN A 200 -17.81 22.94 -5.58
N THR A 201 -19.05 23.14 -5.15
CA THR A 201 -19.93 24.17 -5.71
C THR A 201 -19.14 25.48 -5.84
N SER A 202 -18.80 25.87 -7.06
CA SER A 202 -18.91 27.24 -7.55
C SER A 202 -18.54 27.26 -9.03
N SER A 203 -19.56 27.59 -9.81
CA SER A 203 -19.54 27.95 -11.22
C SER A 203 -18.39 28.87 -11.60
N THR A 204 -17.54 28.40 -12.51
CA THR A 204 -16.88 29.26 -13.51
C THR A 204 -16.82 28.54 -14.86
N ASN A 205 -17.50 29.15 -15.83
CA ASN A 205 -17.61 28.74 -17.22
C ASN A 205 -16.25 28.53 -17.89
N ILE A 206 -15.97 27.31 -18.33
CA ILE A 206 -15.02 27.04 -19.43
C ILE A 206 -15.72 26.08 -20.40
N LYS A 207 -15.82 26.51 -21.66
CA LYS A 207 -16.53 25.85 -22.76
C LYS A 207 -16.06 24.40 -22.98
N LYS A 208 -17.00 23.44 -22.94
CA LYS A 208 -16.81 22.05 -23.38
C LYS A 208 -16.69 21.96 -24.92
N PRO A 209 -15.75 21.19 -25.48
CA PRO A 209 -15.91 20.61 -26.81
C PRO A 209 -16.56 19.22 -26.73
N ASN A 210 -17.55 18.99 -27.61
CA ASN A 210 -18.18 17.72 -28.03
C ASN A 210 -18.56 16.66 -26.97
N ASN A 211 -19.86 16.61 -26.63
CA ASN A 211 -20.52 15.44 -26.05
C ASN A 211 -20.53 14.28 -27.08
N GLN A 212 -19.54 13.39 -27.05
CA GLN A 212 -19.75 12.02 -27.52
C GLN A 212 -20.44 11.23 -26.41
N VAL A 213 -21.53 10.53 -26.74
CA VAL A 213 -22.23 9.64 -25.79
C VAL A 213 -21.32 8.43 -25.53
N LYS A 214 -20.87 8.26 -24.29
CA LYS A 214 -20.05 7.11 -23.88
C LYS A 214 -20.92 5.87 -23.68
N ASP A 215 -21.28 5.21 -24.78
CA ASP A 215 -22.08 3.99 -24.79
C ASP A 215 -21.20 2.72 -24.96
N LYS A 216 -21.85 1.55 -25.07
CA LYS A 216 -21.15 0.27 -25.29
C LYS A 216 -20.24 0.31 -26.52
N GLN A 217 -20.67 0.93 -27.62
CA GLN A 217 -19.90 0.99 -28.86
C GLN A 217 -18.67 1.88 -28.71
N TYR A 218 -18.80 3.00 -28.01
CA TYR A 218 -17.67 3.86 -27.65
C TYR A 218 -16.60 3.06 -26.89
N TYR A 219 -16.96 2.36 -25.81
CA TYR A 219 -15.98 1.64 -25.00
C TYR A 219 -15.35 0.43 -25.72
N LEU A 220 -16.11 -0.27 -26.56
CA LEU A 220 -15.55 -1.31 -27.46
C LEU A 220 -14.51 -0.72 -28.42
N SER A 221 -14.75 0.48 -28.94
CA SER A 221 -13.80 1.18 -29.81
C SER A 221 -12.52 1.61 -29.07
N VAL A 222 -12.63 2.07 -27.81
CA VAL A 222 -11.48 2.42 -26.95
C VAL A 222 -10.60 1.20 -26.73
N LEU A 223 -11.21 0.07 -26.38
CA LEU A 223 -10.50 -1.21 -26.19
C LEU A 223 -10.02 -1.84 -27.50
N LYS A 224 -10.47 -1.31 -28.64
CA LYS A 224 -10.24 -1.84 -29.99
C LYS A 224 -10.61 -3.32 -30.09
N THR A 225 -11.70 -3.71 -29.43
CA THR A 225 -12.21 -5.09 -29.39
C THR A 225 -13.66 -5.16 -29.81
N THR A 226 -14.13 -6.32 -30.26
CA THR A 226 -15.56 -6.60 -30.51
C THR A 226 -16.23 -7.27 -29.31
N GLY A 227 -15.45 -7.65 -28.30
CA GLY A 227 -15.92 -8.26 -27.06
C GLY A 227 -14.83 -9.05 -26.34
N PHE A 228 -15.22 -9.80 -25.33
CA PHE A 228 -14.36 -10.69 -24.54
C PHE A 228 -14.63 -12.13 -24.94
N LYS A 229 -13.57 -12.95 -24.95
CA LYS A 229 -13.64 -14.41 -25.07
C LYS A 229 -13.04 -15.04 -23.82
N LEU A 230 -13.62 -16.13 -23.32
CA LEU A 230 -13.15 -16.84 -22.11
C LEU A 230 -12.15 -17.98 -22.38
N LYS A 231 -12.07 -18.44 -23.63
CA LYS A 231 -11.17 -19.53 -24.06
C LYS A 231 -9.89 -18.96 -24.71
N ASP A 232 -8.75 -19.56 -24.38
CA ASP A 232 -7.40 -19.23 -24.89
C ASP A 232 -7.20 -19.74 -26.34
N THR A 233 -8.17 -19.46 -27.22
CA THR A 233 -8.15 -19.94 -28.61
C THR A 233 -7.73 -18.86 -29.59
N ASP A 234 -7.56 -17.61 -29.15
CA ASP A 234 -7.40 -16.49 -30.07
C ASP A 234 -6.51 -15.38 -29.49
N LYS A 235 -5.18 -15.57 -29.55
CA LYS A 235 -4.18 -14.55 -29.21
C LYS A 235 -4.22 -13.31 -30.13
N THR A 236 -5.13 -13.29 -31.11
CA THR A 236 -5.33 -12.18 -32.06
C THR A 236 -6.23 -11.08 -31.50
N ASN A 237 -7.00 -11.36 -30.44
CA ASN A 237 -7.85 -10.37 -29.78
C ASN A 237 -7.01 -9.37 -28.99
N LYS A 238 -7.28 -8.08 -29.20
CA LYS A 238 -6.55 -7.01 -28.50
C LYS A 238 -6.75 -7.07 -27.00
N ILE A 239 -7.94 -7.42 -26.50
CA ILE A 239 -8.20 -7.65 -25.08
C ILE A 239 -9.06 -8.91 -24.88
N TYR A 240 -8.68 -9.79 -23.96
CA TYR A 240 -9.42 -11.02 -23.65
C TYR A 240 -9.32 -11.41 -22.17
N LEU A 241 -10.20 -12.32 -21.74
CA LEU A 241 -10.27 -12.84 -20.38
C LEU A 241 -9.82 -14.31 -20.35
N LYS A 242 -8.82 -14.62 -19.54
CA LYS A 242 -8.37 -16.00 -19.33
C LYS A 242 -8.79 -16.48 -17.95
N LYS A 243 -9.61 -17.54 -17.91
CA LYS A 243 -10.02 -18.18 -16.65
C LYS A 243 -8.79 -18.62 -15.84
N TYR A 244 -8.79 -18.31 -14.55
CA TYR A 244 -7.78 -18.78 -13.62
C TYR A 244 -7.92 -20.29 -13.39
N SER A 245 -6.80 -21.00 -13.32
CA SER A 245 -6.76 -22.46 -13.29
C SER A 245 -6.98 -23.08 -11.90
N TRP A 246 -7.04 -22.28 -10.85
CA TRP A 246 -7.32 -22.73 -9.48
C TRP A 246 -8.79 -22.55 -9.11
N ASP A 247 -9.33 -23.49 -8.34
CA ASP A 247 -10.72 -23.52 -7.90
C ASP A 247 -11.05 -22.35 -6.96
N ASP A 248 -11.86 -21.42 -7.45
CA ASP A 248 -12.29 -20.19 -6.75
C ASP A 248 -13.51 -20.45 -5.84
N HIS A 249 -13.41 -21.46 -4.99
CA HIS A 249 -14.38 -21.82 -3.95
C HIS A 249 -15.83 -22.05 -4.45
N GLY A 250 -16.08 -22.22 -5.74
CA GLY A 250 -17.40 -22.53 -6.29
C GLY A 250 -18.41 -21.37 -6.40
N TYR A 251 -18.06 -20.12 -6.07
CA TYR A 251 -19.01 -18.97 -6.09
C TYR A 251 -18.56 -17.75 -6.91
N GLN A 252 -17.32 -17.73 -7.37
CA GLN A 252 -16.77 -16.63 -8.16
C GLN A 252 -15.79 -17.20 -9.18
N THR A 253 -15.40 -16.41 -10.17
CA THR A 253 -14.32 -16.78 -11.07
C THR A 253 -13.39 -15.62 -11.30
N SER A 254 -12.10 -15.86 -11.10
CA SER A 254 -11.04 -14.93 -11.43
C SER A 254 -10.67 -15.09 -12.90
N PHE A 255 -10.71 -13.98 -13.63
CA PHE A 255 -10.25 -13.89 -15.00
C PHE A 255 -9.07 -12.95 -15.09
N TYR A 256 -7.99 -13.41 -15.73
CA TYR A 256 -6.89 -12.55 -16.11
C TYR A 256 -7.26 -11.76 -17.36
N ILE A 257 -7.09 -10.45 -17.28
CA ILE A 257 -7.26 -9.51 -18.38
C ILE A 257 -5.92 -9.41 -19.09
N TRP A 258 -5.92 -9.76 -20.36
CA TRP A 258 -4.76 -9.68 -21.24
C TRP A 258 -5.01 -8.64 -22.31
N ASN A 259 -3.99 -7.85 -22.63
CA ASN A 259 -3.99 -6.92 -23.75
C ASN A 259 -2.79 -7.21 -24.67
N ASN A 260 -3.03 -7.65 -25.92
CA ASN A 260 -1.98 -8.01 -26.89
C ASN A 260 -0.88 -8.94 -26.32
N GLY A 261 -1.27 -9.91 -25.48
CA GLY A 261 -0.32 -10.83 -24.85
C GLY A 261 0.37 -10.30 -23.59
N ASN A 262 0.11 -9.05 -23.18
CA ASN A 262 0.53 -8.51 -21.90
C ASN A 262 -0.57 -8.67 -20.85
N TYR A 263 -0.21 -9.15 -19.67
CA TYR A 263 -1.13 -9.24 -18.55
C TYR A 263 -1.32 -7.87 -17.89
N ILE A 264 -2.57 -7.38 -17.87
CA ILE A 264 -2.90 -6.02 -17.43
C ILE A 264 -3.76 -5.97 -16.16
N GLY A 265 -4.36 -7.07 -15.72
CA GLY A 265 -5.12 -7.08 -14.46
C GLY A 265 -5.94 -8.34 -14.23
N VAL A 266 -6.67 -8.37 -13.11
CA VAL A 266 -7.61 -9.44 -12.77
C VAL A 266 -9.01 -8.84 -12.67
N ALA A 267 -10.01 -9.50 -13.25
CA ALA A 267 -11.41 -9.30 -12.95
C ALA A 267 -11.93 -10.48 -12.15
N LYS A 268 -12.46 -10.24 -10.94
CA LYS A 268 -13.25 -11.23 -10.21
C LYS A 268 -14.71 -11.05 -10.57
N ILE A 269 -15.34 -12.06 -11.15
CA ILE A 269 -16.71 -12.00 -11.64
C ILE A 269 -17.59 -12.95 -10.83
N ALA A 270 -18.79 -12.51 -10.47
CA ALA A 270 -19.81 -13.29 -9.78
C ALA A 270 -21.21 -12.95 -10.32
N LYS A 271 -22.12 -13.93 -10.32
CA LYS A 271 -23.54 -13.70 -10.64
C LYS A 271 -24.28 -13.17 -9.41
N LEU A 272 -25.19 -12.22 -9.60
CA LEU A 272 -26.12 -11.78 -8.57
C LEU A 272 -26.99 -12.97 -8.14
N SER A 273 -27.07 -13.21 -6.83
CA SER A 273 -27.90 -14.29 -6.24
C SER A 273 -27.54 -15.71 -6.73
N GLN A 274 -26.25 -16.00 -6.94
CA GLN A 274 -25.76 -17.31 -7.40
C GLN A 274 -26.06 -18.45 -6.40
N ASN A 275 -26.42 -19.62 -6.94
CA ASN A 275 -26.63 -20.84 -6.16
C ASN A 275 -25.35 -21.36 -5.54
N LYS A 276 -25.49 -22.10 -4.42
CA LYS A 276 -24.35 -22.41 -3.57
C LYS A 276 -23.31 -23.38 -4.20
N ASN A 277 -23.67 -24.06 -5.27
CA ASN A 277 -22.90 -25.17 -5.86
C ASN A 277 -22.70 -25.02 -7.37
N GLU A 278 -23.00 -23.85 -7.94
CA GLU A 278 -22.83 -23.57 -9.37
C GLU A 278 -21.66 -22.60 -9.52
N HIS A 279 -20.66 -22.94 -10.32
CA HIS A 279 -19.50 -22.08 -10.52
C HIS A 279 -19.81 -20.96 -11.53
N THR A 280 -19.38 -19.72 -11.26
CA THR A 280 -19.74 -18.56 -12.08
C THR A 280 -19.37 -18.74 -13.55
N ALA A 281 -18.17 -19.26 -13.83
CA ALA A 281 -17.74 -19.57 -15.20
C ALA A 281 -18.71 -20.46 -15.99
N ASP A 282 -19.42 -21.37 -15.34
CA ASP A 282 -20.33 -22.31 -16.01
C ASP A 282 -21.67 -21.65 -16.38
N LEU A 283 -21.93 -20.47 -15.80
CA LEU A 283 -23.11 -19.66 -16.05
C LEU A 283 -22.84 -18.54 -17.07
N MET A 284 -21.60 -18.37 -17.51
CA MET A 284 -21.18 -17.32 -18.43
C MET A 284 -21.14 -17.83 -19.88
N GLU A 285 -21.44 -16.94 -20.82
CA GLU A 285 -21.22 -17.21 -22.24
C GLU A 285 -19.72 -17.25 -22.56
N ASP A 286 -19.33 -18.12 -23.49
CA ASP A 286 -17.94 -18.25 -23.95
C ASP A 286 -17.39 -16.95 -24.59
N SER A 287 -18.29 -16.09 -25.09
CA SER A 287 -17.99 -14.78 -25.65
C SER A 287 -19.12 -13.79 -25.43
N PHE A 288 -18.80 -12.54 -25.09
CA PHE A 288 -19.78 -11.47 -24.85
C PHE A 288 -19.16 -10.10 -25.15
N ASP A 289 -19.97 -9.11 -25.52
CA ASP A 289 -19.49 -7.75 -25.83
C ASP A 289 -19.54 -6.80 -24.62
N LYS A 290 -20.50 -7.02 -23.73
CA LYS A 290 -20.63 -6.45 -22.38
C LYS A 290 -21.08 -7.57 -21.45
N LEU A 291 -20.58 -7.56 -20.22
CA LEU A 291 -21.04 -8.47 -19.19
C LEU A 291 -22.53 -8.21 -18.90
N ASP A 292 -23.31 -9.28 -18.86
CA ASP A 292 -24.75 -9.22 -18.57
C ASP A 292 -24.99 -8.57 -17.19
N ASP A 293 -26.04 -7.77 -17.06
CA ASP A 293 -26.32 -6.99 -15.85
C ASP A 293 -26.66 -7.87 -14.62
N SER A 294 -26.95 -9.16 -14.83
CA SER A 294 -27.04 -10.15 -13.75
C SER A 294 -25.69 -10.57 -13.17
N PHE A 295 -24.57 -10.12 -13.75
CA PHE A 295 -23.22 -10.33 -13.24
C PHE A 295 -22.56 -9.01 -12.88
N ILE A 296 -21.69 -9.09 -11.89
CA ILE A 296 -20.87 -7.97 -11.44
C ILE A 296 -19.41 -8.39 -11.36
N SER A 297 -18.52 -7.40 -11.41
CA SER A 297 -17.10 -7.64 -11.25
C SER A 297 -16.42 -6.70 -10.25
N VAL A 298 -15.24 -7.14 -9.80
CA VAL A 298 -14.25 -6.28 -9.13
C VAL A 298 -12.94 -6.42 -9.89
N ILE A 299 -12.49 -5.34 -10.50
CA ILE A 299 -11.29 -5.30 -11.33
C ILE A 299 -10.11 -4.73 -10.54
N ARG A 300 -8.96 -5.42 -10.64
CA ARG A 300 -7.67 -4.97 -10.13
C ARG A 300 -6.68 -4.88 -11.28
N PHE A 301 -6.35 -3.67 -11.67
CA PHE A 301 -5.33 -3.41 -12.68
C PHE A 301 -3.92 -3.62 -12.12
N LYS A 302 -3.01 -4.14 -12.94
CA LYS A 302 -1.58 -4.14 -12.66
C LYS A 302 -1.06 -2.70 -12.81
N LYS A 303 -0.28 -2.22 -11.83
CA LYS A 303 0.26 -0.85 -11.81
C LYS A 303 1.19 -0.63 -13.03
N ASP A 304 1.20 0.60 -13.54
CA ASP A 304 2.13 1.19 -14.53
C ASP A 304 1.90 1.04 -16.05
N GLU A 305 0.81 0.48 -16.59
CA GLU A 305 0.72 0.31 -18.07
C GLU A 305 -0.68 0.48 -18.70
N ILE A 306 -1.63 1.17 -18.04
CA ILE A 306 -3.00 1.32 -18.58
C ILE A 306 -3.49 2.75 -18.40
N ASP A 307 -3.90 3.39 -19.50
CA ASP A 307 -4.52 4.70 -19.52
C ASP A 307 -5.93 4.68 -18.87
N GLU A 308 -6.41 5.84 -18.43
CA GLU A 308 -7.69 5.95 -17.72
C GLU A 308 -8.90 5.61 -18.61
N ASP A 309 -8.84 5.87 -19.91
CA ASP A 309 -9.94 5.55 -20.83
C ASP A 309 -10.10 4.03 -20.97
N THR A 310 -9.00 3.29 -21.05
CA THR A 310 -9.00 1.82 -21.04
C THR A 310 -9.55 1.27 -19.72
N LYS A 311 -9.22 1.89 -18.57
CA LYS A 311 -9.77 1.48 -17.27
C LYS A 311 -11.27 1.74 -17.20
N GLU A 312 -11.72 2.91 -17.64
CA GLU A 312 -13.13 3.30 -17.69
C GLU A 312 -13.93 2.33 -18.56
N ALA A 313 -13.41 2.01 -19.75
CA ALA A 313 -14.02 1.07 -20.68
C ALA A 313 -14.13 -0.35 -20.09
N LEU A 314 -13.07 -0.85 -19.45
CA LEU A 314 -13.09 -2.17 -18.81
C LEU A 314 -14.07 -2.22 -17.64
N ARG A 315 -14.13 -1.16 -16.82
CA ARG A 315 -15.08 -1.06 -15.72
C ARG A 315 -16.53 -1.06 -16.21
N PHE A 316 -16.82 -0.28 -17.23
CA PHE A 316 -18.16 -0.20 -17.81
C PHE A 316 -18.57 -1.54 -18.45
N LEU A 317 -17.70 -2.12 -19.27
CA LEU A 317 -18.03 -3.32 -20.03
C LEU A 317 -18.11 -4.58 -19.17
N LEU A 318 -17.47 -4.61 -18.00
CA LEU A 318 -17.47 -5.75 -17.07
C LEU A 318 -18.30 -5.52 -15.81
N ASN A 319 -19.18 -4.51 -15.78
CA ASN A 319 -20.00 -4.15 -14.61
C ASN A 319 -19.18 -4.08 -13.31
N ASP A 320 -18.06 -3.36 -13.34
CA ASP A 320 -17.18 -3.19 -12.19
C ASP A 320 -17.88 -2.37 -11.10
N ILE A 321 -18.07 -2.99 -9.95
CA ILE A 321 -18.64 -2.34 -8.77
C ILE A 321 -17.54 -1.88 -7.79
N GLY A 322 -16.27 -2.00 -8.16
CA GLY A 322 -15.13 -1.64 -7.31
C GLY A 322 -15.07 -0.15 -6.94
N SER A 323 -15.85 0.70 -7.61
CA SER A 323 -15.88 2.15 -7.41
C SER A 323 -17.25 2.71 -6.99
N THR A 324 -18.30 1.87 -6.85
CA THR A 324 -19.66 2.32 -6.53
C THR A 324 -20.07 1.91 -5.11
N SER A 325 -20.58 2.86 -4.34
CA SER A 325 -21.13 2.62 -2.98
C SER A 325 -22.52 1.99 -2.97
N GLU A 326 -23.17 1.88 -4.14
CA GLU A 326 -24.56 1.44 -4.31
C GLU A 326 -24.77 -0.06 -4.04
N TYR A 327 -23.75 -0.87 -4.31
CA TYR A 327 -23.80 -2.33 -4.10
C TYR A 327 -23.36 -2.75 -2.70
N ASP A 328 -23.24 -1.78 -1.77
CA ASP A 328 -22.83 -2.06 -0.42
C ASP A 328 -23.84 -2.91 0.39
N ASN A 329 -25.10 -2.97 -0.07
CA ASN A 329 -26.21 -3.66 0.58
C ASN A 329 -26.49 -5.10 0.09
N ASN A 330 -25.86 -5.58 -0.99
CA ASN A 330 -26.04 -6.98 -1.43
C ASN A 330 -25.09 -7.91 -0.66
N GLU A 331 -25.43 -8.12 0.62
CA GLU A 331 -24.74 -8.96 1.61
C GLU A 331 -24.26 -10.31 1.06
N ILE A 332 -25.08 -10.97 0.23
CA ILE A 332 -24.77 -12.29 -0.35
C ILE A 332 -23.64 -12.18 -1.37
N VAL A 333 -23.69 -11.19 -2.26
CA VAL A 333 -22.71 -11.03 -3.34
C VAL A 333 -21.38 -10.49 -2.83
N LYS A 334 -21.43 -9.59 -1.84
CA LYS A 334 -20.24 -9.19 -1.07
C LYS A 334 -19.64 -10.36 -0.31
N LYS A 335 -20.44 -11.26 0.30
CA LYS A 335 -19.93 -12.46 0.97
C LYS A 335 -19.28 -13.44 -0.03
N SER A 336 -19.78 -13.53 -1.26
CA SER A 336 -19.17 -14.33 -2.33
C SER A 336 -17.85 -13.73 -2.82
N LEU A 337 -17.76 -12.40 -2.98
CA LEU A 337 -16.55 -11.70 -3.43
C LEU A 337 -15.48 -11.47 -2.33
N LYS A 338 -15.88 -11.43 -1.05
CA LYS A 338 -15.02 -11.14 0.12
C LYS A 338 -14.62 -12.35 0.96
N ARG A 339 -15.07 -13.58 0.64
CA ARG A 339 -14.57 -14.77 1.33
C ARG A 339 -13.15 -15.06 0.84
N ASN A 340 -12.20 -14.82 1.76
CA ASN A 340 -10.74 -14.92 1.56
C ASN A 340 -10.31 -16.32 1.19
#